data_AF-A0A182AT24-F1
#
_entry.id   AF-A0A182AT24-F1
#
_cell.length_a   1.000
_cell.length_b   1.000
_cell.length_c   1.000
_cell.angle_alpha   90.00
_cell.angle_beta   90.00
_cell.angle_gamma   90.00
#
_symmetry.space_group_name_H-M   'P 1'
#
loop_
_entity.id
_entity.type
_entity.pdbx_description
1 polymer ?
#
loop_
_entity_poly.entity_id
_entity_poly.type
_entity_poly.pdbx_seq_one_letter_code
_entity_poly.pdbx_strand_id
1 'polypeptide(L)' 'MRLVVAFTPVAGALAFPLIVPLVLRWVGLPAAVLSAVLVGTLWFVLMLRTAEMPGHH' A
#
# COMPACT_ATOMS: atom_id res chain seq x y z
N MET A 1 12.66 -14.51 3.17
CA MET A 1 12.52 -13.10 2.75
C MET A 1 11.70 -13.00 1.46
N ARG A 2 12.01 -13.74 0.39
CA ARG A 2 11.15 -13.92 -0.83
C ARG A 2 9.62 -14.00 -0.63
N LEU A 3 9.11 -14.78 0.35
CA LEU A 3 7.66 -14.88 0.61
C LEU A 3 7.05 -13.55 1.06
N VAL A 4 7.76 -12.79 1.91
CA VAL A 4 7.31 -11.48 2.39
C VAL A 4 7.24 -10.49 1.23
N VAL A 5 8.22 -10.51 0.31
CA VAL A 5 8.28 -9.68 -0.90
C VAL A 5 7.14 -10.00 -1.89
N ALA A 6 6.70 -11.26 -1.95
CA ALA A 6 5.60 -11.69 -2.80
C ALA A 6 4.22 -11.29 -2.24
N PHE A 7 4.07 -11.29 -0.90
CA PHE A 7 2.83 -10.89 -0.25
C PHE A 7 2.63 -9.39 -0.16
N THR A 8 3.72 -8.62 -0.20
CA THR A 8 3.63 -7.16 -0.16
C THR A 8 2.65 -6.66 -1.24
N PRO A 9 2.88 -6.85 -2.55
CA PRO A 9 2.01 -6.27 -3.59
C PRO A 9 0.51 -6.58 -3.41
N VAL A 10 0.17 -7.77 -2.88
CA VAL A 10 -1.21 -8.16 -2.55
C VAL A 10 -1.79 -7.30 -1.41
N ALA A 11 -1.02 -7.05 -0.35
CA ALA A 11 -1.46 -6.21 0.76
C ALA A 11 -1.74 -4.76 0.32
N GLY A 12 -0.88 -4.17 -0.53
CA GLY A 12 -1.14 -2.85 -1.12
C GLY A 12 -2.38 -2.83 -2.03
N ALA A 13 -2.54 -3.85 -2.86
CA ALA A 13 -3.68 -4.00 -3.77
C ALA A 13 -5.03 -4.15 -3.04
N LEU A 14 -5.04 -4.76 -1.86
CA LEU A 14 -6.25 -4.91 -1.03
C LEU A 14 -6.49 -3.70 -0.11
N ALA A 15 -5.44 -3.04 0.36
CA ALA A 15 -5.56 -1.89 1.25
C ALA A 15 -6.33 -0.72 0.61
N PHE A 16 -6.06 -0.41 -0.67
CA PHE A 16 -6.73 0.67 -1.40
C PHE A 16 -8.25 0.50 -1.53
N PRO A 17 -8.78 -0.59 -2.10
CA PRO A 17 -10.22 -0.79 -2.31
C PRO A 17 -10.99 -1.06 -1.01
N LEU A 18 -10.31 -1.34 0.11
CA LEU A 18 -10.98 -1.51 1.40
C LEU A 18 -10.98 -0.22 2.22
N ILE A 19 -9.82 0.42 2.38
CA ILE A 19 -9.67 1.60 3.25
C ILE A 19 -10.36 2.82 2.61
N VAL A 20 -10.13 3.08 1.32
CA VAL A 20 -10.60 4.31 0.68
C VAL A 20 -12.14 4.39 0.63
N PRO A 21 -12.90 3.35 0.24
CA PRO A 21 -14.36 3.41 0.23
C PRO A 21 -14.96 3.48 1.63
N LEU A 22 -14.31 2.85 2.62
CA LEU A 22 -14.75 2.95 4.01
C LEU A 22 -14.63 4.40 4.50
N VAL A 23 -13.46 5.01 4.33
CA VAL A 23 -13.22 6.41 4.73
C VAL A 23 -14.14 7.35 3.95
N LEU A 24 -14.36 7.09 2.66
CA LEU A 24 -15.29 7.85 1.82
C LEU A 24 -16.72 7.80 2.37
N ARG A 25 -17.19 6.61 2.77
CA ARG A 25 -18.54 6.40 3.30
C ARG A 25 -18.76 7.12 4.64
N TRP A 26 -17.76 7.11 5.52
CA TRP A 26 -17.94 7.56 6.91
C TRP A 26 -17.47 9.01 7.16
N VAL A 27 -16.49 9.50 6.40
CA VAL A 27 -15.82 10.79 6.67
C VAL A 27 -15.93 11.76 5.48
N GLY A 28 -16.09 11.23 4.27
CA GLY A 28 -16.27 12.02 3.05
C GLY A 28 -15.03 12.10 2.16
N LEU A 29 -15.19 12.80 1.03
CA LEU A 29 -14.23 12.78 -0.09
C LEU A 29 -12.82 13.31 0.27
N PRO A 30 -12.65 14.46 0.96
CA PRO A 30 -11.31 14.98 1.25
C PRO A 30 -10.49 14.02 2.13
N ALA A 31 -11.13 13.43 3.13
CA ALA A 31 -10.50 12.45 4.01
C ALA A 31 -10.15 11.15 3.26
N ALA A 32 -11.02 10.70 2.34
CA ALA A 32 -10.75 9.54 1.50
C ALA A 32 -9.53 9.75 0.60
N VAL A 33 -9.42 10.91 -0.04
CA VAL A 33 -8.26 11.27 -0.86
C VAL A 33 -6.98 11.31 -0.02
N LEU A 34 -7.01 11.96 1.14
CA LEU A 34 -5.87 11.98 2.05
C LEU A 34 -5.46 10.57 2.50
N SER A 35 -6.43 9.71 2.83
CA SER A 35 -6.18 8.33 3.23
C SER A 35 -5.52 7.51 2.12
N ALA A 36 -5.93 7.71 0.86
CA ALA A 36 -5.31 7.07 -0.30
C ALA A 36 -3.83 7.47 -0.44
N VAL A 37 -3.53 8.76 -0.28
CA VAL A 37 -2.16 9.28 -0.33
C VAL A 37 -1.30 8.69 0.80
N LEU A 38 -1.81 8.69 2.04
CA LEU A 38 -1.08 8.16 3.19
C LEU A 38 -0.82 6.64 3.06
N VAL A 39 -1.85 5.87 2.71
CA VAL A 39 -1.75 4.42 2.52
C VAL A 39 -0.79 4.10 1.38
N GLY A 40 -0.90 4.78 0.23
CA GLY A 40 0.00 4.60 -0.91
C GLY A 40 1.45 4.95 -0.58
N THR A 41 1.68 6.02 0.15
CA THR A 41 3.02 6.45 0.55
C THR A 41 3.65 5.45 1.51
N LEU A 42 2.92 5.05 2.56
CA LEU A 42 3.38 4.05 3.53
C LEU A 42 3.67 2.72 2.83
N TRP A 43 2.78 2.32 1.93
CA TRP A 43 2.92 1.12 1.13
C TRP A 43 4.17 1.14 0.25
N PHE A 44 4.40 2.24 -0.46
CA PHE A 44 5.55 2.42 -1.32
C PHE A 44 6.87 2.35 -0.54
N VAL A 45 6.94 2.98 0.63
CA VAL A 45 8.11 2.89 1.52
C VAL A 45 8.37 1.44 1.95
N LEU A 46 7.32 0.71 2.35
CA LEU A 46 7.46 -0.72 2.71
C LEU A 46 7.93 -1.56 1.51
N MET A 47 7.44 -1.25 0.31
CA MET A 47 7.87 -1.94 -0.90
C MET A 47 9.36 -1.68 -1.18
N LEU A 48 9.84 -0.44 -1.06
CA LEU A 48 11.26 -0.12 -1.22
C LEU A 48 12.14 -0.83 -0.20
N ARG A 49 11.65 -1.00 1.03
CA ARG A 49 12.37 -1.73 2.10
C ARG A 49 12.39 -3.24 1.88
N THR A 50 11.44 -3.77 1.11
CA THR A 50 11.33 -5.21 0.80
C THR A 50 11.79 -5.56 -0.60
N ALA A 51 12.13 -4.58 -1.43
CA ALA A 51 12.68 -4.78 -2.76
C ALA A 51 14.08 -5.40 -2.66
N GLU A 52 14.14 -6.73 -2.71
CA GLU A 52 15.36 -7.48 -3.01
C GLU A 52 15.77 -7.10 -4.45
N MET A 53 16.67 -6.13 -4.63
CA MET A 53 17.29 -5.88 -5.93
C MET A 53 18.07 -7.14 -6.31
N PRO A 54 17.80 -7.79 -7.47
CA PRO A 54 18.58 -8.94 -7.87
C PRO A 54 20.02 -8.48 -8.06
N GLY A 55 20.89 -8.89 -7.13
CA GLY A 55 22.33 -8.68 -7.24
C GLY A 55 22.79 -9.32 -8.54
N HIS A 56 23.37 -8.49 -9.41
CA HIS A 56 24.15 -8.97 -10.53
C HIS A 56 25.35 -9.73 -9.94
N HIS A 57 25.29 -11.06 -10.03
CA HIS A 57 26.45 -11.94 -9.93
C HIS A 57 26.65 -12.60 -11.29
#